data_AF-A0A6C0L6V8-F1
#
_entry.id   AF-A0A6C0L6V8-F1
#
_cell.length_a   1.000
_cell.length_b   1.000
_cell.length_c   1.000
_cell.angle_alpha   90.00
_cell.angle_beta   90.00
_cell.angle_gamma   90.00
#
_symmetry.space_group_name_H-M   'P 1'
#
loop_
_entity.id
_entity.type
_entity.pdbx_description
1 polymer ?
#
loop_
_entity_poly.entity_id
_entity_poly.type
_entity_poly.pdbx_seq_one_letter_code
_entity_poly.pdbx_strand_id
1 'polypeptide(L)'
;MTHPFNNQFGRGFGPTSPVLLADGTRKAISSLRRGDMVFTPTGPVAIKAVIVCESHQVAQSMCWINGFAVTPHHPCRIGQWGKPAHLVEEKESYMPKVYNLLLESGHIIDVGGTEFATLAHGFDLRDPYFGTQRVIKDLKKQPGWEEGMPVFQNVKVVRHPVTGEIDGWIESVVVKEWL
;
A
#
# COMPACT_ATOMS: atom_id res chain seq x y z
N MET A 1 3.63 -3.49 -26.72
CA MET A 1 3.18 -2.13 -26.31
C MET A 1 2.60 -2.28 -24.91
N THR A 2 3.37 -1.97 -23.87
CA THR A 2 2.87 -2.00 -22.49
C THR A 2 2.15 -0.68 -22.26
N HIS A 3 0.83 -0.68 -22.27
CA HIS A 3 0.09 0.45 -21.70
C HIS A 3 0.60 0.64 -20.27
N PRO A 4 1.15 1.81 -19.89
CA PRO A 4 1.48 2.05 -18.50
C PRO A 4 0.14 2.18 -17.79
N PHE A 5 -0.39 1.05 -17.32
CA PHE A 5 -1.57 1.09 -16.49
C PHE A 5 -1.29 2.01 -15.31
N ASN A 6 -2.27 2.86 -15.04
CA ASN A 6 -2.18 3.92 -14.07
C ASN A 6 -1.91 3.32 -12.69
N ASN A 7 -0.74 3.57 -12.09
CA ASN A 7 -0.37 3.04 -10.78
C ASN A 7 0.01 4.20 -9.85
N GLN A 8 -0.99 5.02 -9.53
CA GLN A 8 -0.81 6.29 -8.81
C GLN A 8 -0.39 6.11 -7.36
N PHE A 9 -0.84 5.01 -6.77
CA PHE A 9 -0.56 4.67 -5.38
C PHE A 9 0.76 3.94 -5.22
N GLY A 10 1.20 3.17 -6.21
CA GLY A 10 2.40 2.34 -6.13
C GLY A 10 2.18 1.05 -5.35
N ARG A 11 1.83 1.14 -4.07
CA ARG A 11 1.63 0.01 -3.13
C ARG A 11 0.40 0.24 -2.26
N GLY A 12 -0.66 -0.53 -2.48
CA GLY A 12 -1.82 -0.46 -1.62
C GLY A 12 -2.85 -1.55 -1.86
N PHE A 13 -3.73 -1.68 -0.87
CA PHE A 13 -4.84 -2.60 -0.83
C PHE A 13 -6.16 -1.85 -0.97
N GLY A 14 -7.13 -2.44 -1.66
CA GLY A 14 -8.50 -1.94 -1.67
C GLY A 14 -9.12 -1.97 -0.26
N PRO A 15 -10.15 -1.15 0.00
CA PRO A 15 -10.71 -0.90 1.34
C PRO A 15 -11.21 -2.15 2.07
N THR A 16 -11.65 -3.17 1.34
CA THR A 16 -12.25 -4.41 1.89
C THR A 16 -11.22 -5.52 2.14
N SER A 17 -9.93 -5.27 1.87
CA SER A 17 -8.90 -6.31 1.95
C SER A 17 -8.78 -6.89 3.36
N PRO A 18 -8.92 -8.22 3.55
CA PRO A 18 -9.12 -8.82 4.87
C PRO A 18 -7.79 -9.19 5.52
N VAL A 19 -7.31 -8.33 6.41
CA VAL A 19 -6.05 -8.51 7.16
C VAL A 19 -6.28 -9.45 8.34
N LEU A 20 -5.38 -10.43 8.52
CA LEU A 20 -5.40 -11.35 9.65
C LEU A 20 -4.91 -10.66 10.94
N LEU A 21 -5.75 -10.70 11.96
CA LEU A 21 -5.41 -10.21 13.30
C LEU A 21 -4.71 -11.28 14.13
N ALA A 22 -4.09 -10.85 15.22
CA ALA A 22 -3.38 -11.72 16.15
C ALA A 22 -4.28 -12.77 16.84
N ASP A 23 -5.59 -12.48 16.96
CA ASP A 23 -6.59 -13.40 17.53
C ASP A 23 -7.14 -14.42 16.51
N GLY A 24 -6.62 -14.40 15.27
CA GLY A 24 -7.06 -15.27 14.18
C GLY A 24 -8.28 -14.77 13.41
N THR A 25 -8.91 -13.68 13.83
CA THR A 25 -10.00 -13.05 13.08
C THR A 25 -9.46 -12.23 11.91
N ARG A 26 -10.34 -11.83 10.97
CA ARG A 26 -9.99 -10.95 9.85
C ARG A 26 -10.75 -9.65 9.93
N LYS A 27 -10.06 -8.53 9.72
CA LYS A 27 -10.66 -7.20 9.64
C LYS A 27 -10.33 -6.57 8.30
N ALA A 28 -11.29 -5.85 7.71
CA ALA A 28 -11.04 -5.04 6.52
C ALA A 28 -9.96 -4.00 6.82
N ILE A 29 -9.02 -3.80 5.90
CA ILE A 29 -7.88 -2.88 6.10
C ILE A 29 -8.35 -1.44 6.41
N SER A 30 -9.49 -1.02 5.85
CA SER A 30 -10.11 0.29 6.12
C SER A 30 -10.67 0.44 7.55
N SER A 31 -10.92 -0.67 8.24
CA SER A 31 -11.43 -0.72 9.61
C SER A 31 -10.32 -0.91 10.65
N LEU A 32 -9.07 -1.13 10.24
CA LEU A 32 -7.93 -1.21 11.15
C LEU A 32 -7.61 0.16 11.75
N ARG A 33 -7.01 0.15 12.94
CA ARG A 33 -6.53 1.35 13.63
C ARG A 33 -5.11 1.14 14.18
N ARG A 34 -4.42 2.24 14.48
CA ARG A 34 -3.18 2.18 15.28
C ARG A 34 -3.43 1.41 16.57
N GLY A 35 -2.50 0.53 16.93
CA GLY A 35 -2.59 -0.32 18.11
C GLY A 35 -3.33 -1.66 17.90
N ASP A 36 -4.07 -1.85 16.79
CA ASP A 36 -4.59 -3.18 16.44
C ASP A 36 -3.41 -4.15 16.28
N MET A 37 -3.55 -5.36 16.85
CA MET A 37 -2.55 -6.41 16.77
C MET A 37 -2.79 -7.29 15.54
N VAL A 38 -1.85 -7.31 14.60
CA VAL A 38 -1.90 -8.14 13.41
C VAL A 38 -1.03 -9.37 13.54
N PHE A 39 -1.41 -10.43 12.83
CA PHE A 39 -0.52 -11.56 12.64
C PHE A 39 0.68 -11.14 11.77
N THR A 40 1.87 -11.56 12.17
CA THR A 40 3.07 -11.55 11.32
C THR A 40 3.80 -12.89 11.47
N PRO A 41 4.65 -13.29 10.50
CA PRO A 41 5.38 -14.56 10.56
C PRO A 41 6.31 -14.68 11.77
N THR A 42 6.73 -13.56 12.36
CA THR A 42 7.63 -13.51 13.52
C THR A 42 6.89 -13.31 14.84
N GLY A 43 5.55 -13.37 14.83
CA GLY A 43 4.69 -13.16 15.99
C GLY A 43 3.78 -11.93 15.85
N PRO A 44 2.80 -11.75 16.74
CA PRO A 44 1.91 -10.59 16.72
C PRO A 44 2.65 -9.25 16.81
N VAL A 45 2.25 -8.27 16.01
CA VAL A 45 2.83 -6.91 16.03
C VAL A 45 1.72 -5.87 15.98
N ALA A 46 1.90 -4.77 16.71
CA ALA A 46 0.98 -3.64 16.68
C ALA A 46 1.11 -2.84 15.38
N ILE A 47 -0.02 -2.36 14.87
CA ILE A 47 -0.05 -1.37 13.80
C ILE A 47 0.42 -0.03 14.37
N LYS A 48 1.47 0.53 13.76
CA LYS A 48 1.95 1.89 14.08
C LYS A 48 1.14 2.96 13.36
N ALA A 49 0.78 2.72 12.10
CA ALA A 49 -0.10 3.61 11.36
C ALA A 49 -0.88 2.88 10.25
N VAL A 50 -2.07 3.37 9.94
CA VAL A 50 -2.90 2.98 8.80
C VAL A 50 -2.84 4.10 7.76
N ILE A 51 -2.14 3.87 6.66
CA ILE A 51 -1.92 4.88 5.62
C ILE A 51 -3.12 4.87 4.69
N VAL A 52 -3.68 6.05 4.44
CA VAL A 52 -4.77 6.25 3.47
C VAL A 52 -4.23 7.02 2.29
N CYS A 53 -4.34 6.44 1.10
CA CYS A 53 -3.94 7.06 -0.15
C CYS A 53 -5.19 7.26 -1.03
N GLU A 54 -5.61 8.51 -1.20
CA GLU A 54 -6.70 8.90 -2.09
C GLU A 54 -6.16 9.41 -3.43
N SER A 55 -6.95 9.26 -4.49
CA SER A 55 -6.69 9.81 -5.81
C SER A 55 -7.97 10.39 -6.39
N HIS A 56 -7.84 11.53 -7.07
CA HIS A 56 -8.94 12.11 -7.86
C HIS A 56 -9.18 11.36 -9.17
N GLN A 57 -8.33 10.40 -9.55
CA GLN A 57 -8.58 9.58 -10.70
C GLN A 57 -9.57 8.47 -10.39
N VAL A 58 -10.49 8.27 -11.33
CA VAL A 58 -11.58 7.33 -11.14
C VAL A 58 -11.13 5.88 -11.31
N ALA A 59 -10.08 5.58 -12.08
CA ALA A 59 -9.65 4.20 -12.35
C ALA A 59 -8.13 4.01 -12.26
N GLN A 60 -7.75 2.80 -11.87
CA GLN A 60 -6.37 2.34 -11.89
C GLN A 60 -6.30 0.82 -12.02
N SER A 61 -5.13 0.31 -12.39
CA SER A 61 -4.92 -1.13 -12.44
C SER A 61 -4.84 -1.73 -11.04
N MET A 62 -5.62 -2.79 -10.85
CA MET A 62 -5.67 -3.59 -9.64
C MET A 62 -5.64 -5.08 -10.01
N CYS A 63 -5.00 -5.87 -9.17
CA CYS A 63 -5.10 -7.33 -9.18
C CYS A 63 -6.12 -7.77 -8.15
N TRP A 64 -6.93 -8.79 -8.50
CA TRP A 64 -7.92 -9.37 -7.59
C TRP A 64 -7.46 -10.75 -7.15
N ILE A 65 -7.02 -10.88 -5.90
CA ILE A 65 -6.52 -12.13 -5.31
C ILE A 65 -7.46 -12.52 -4.20
N ASN A 66 -7.95 -13.76 -4.19
CA ASN A 66 -8.83 -14.30 -3.14
C ASN A 66 -10.01 -13.37 -2.77
N GLY A 67 -10.57 -12.67 -3.76
CA GLY A 67 -11.73 -11.78 -3.57
C GLY A 67 -11.43 -10.36 -3.08
N PHE A 68 -10.16 -9.96 -2.92
CA PHE A 68 -9.79 -8.57 -2.58
C PHE A 68 -8.88 -7.93 -3.63
N ALA A 69 -8.88 -6.60 -3.69
CA ALA A 69 -8.09 -5.82 -4.64
C ALA A 69 -6.75 -5.39 -4.05
N VAL A 70 -5.67 -5.48 -4.81
CA VAL A 70 -4.32 -5.03 -4.45
C VAL A 70 -3.61 -4.44 -5.67
N THR A 71 -2.77 -3.43 -5.48
CA THR A 71 -2.00 -2.84 -6.59
C THR A 71 -1.06 -3.89 -7.21
N PRO A 72 -0.86 -3.91 -8.56
CA PRO A 72 -0.21 -5.01 -9.26
C PRO A 72 1.23 -5.33 -8.85
N HIS A 73 1.96 -4.32 -8.38
CA HIS A 73 3.38 -4.43 -8.01
C HIS A 73 3.63 -4.46 -6.51
N HIS A 74 2.60 -4.69 -5.69
CA HIS A 74 2.77 -4.85 -4.24
C HIS A 74 3.57 -6.12 -3.92
N PRO A 75 4.70 -6.05 -3.18
CA PRO A 75 5.46 -7.26 -2.87
C PRO A 75 4.63 -8.25 -2.06
N CYS A 76 4.49 -9.47 -2.59
CA CYS A 76 3.74 -10.56 -1.97
C CYS A 76 4.56 -11.85 -1.96
N ARG A 77 4.25 -12.78 -1.05
CA ARG A 77 4.92 -14.08 -0.96
C ARG A 77 3.91 -15.22 -0.99
N ILE A 78 4.07 -16.11 -1.97
CA ILE A 78 3.41 -17.43 -2.05
C ILE A 78 4.54 -18.44 -2.30
N GLY A 79 5.11 -18.98 -1.22
CA GLY A 79 6.38 -19.70 -1.25
C GLY A 79 7.59 -18.78 -1.42
N GLN A 80 7.65 -18.03 -2.53
CA GLN A 80 8.69 -17.04 -2.84
C GLN A 80 8.14 -15.63 -3.05
N TRP A 81 8.98 -14.61 -2.89
CA TRP A 81 8.61 -13.22 -3.12
C TRP A 81 8.34 -12.95 -4.61
N GLY A 82 7.29 -12.19 -4.87
CA GLY A 82 6.81 -11.84 -6.19
C GLY A 82 5.87 -10.64 -6.12
N LYS A 83 4.95 -10.57 -7.09
CA LYS A 83 4.00 -9.46 -7.26
C LYS A 83 2.66 -10.00 -7.75
N PRO A 84 1.52 -9.40 -7.37
CA PRO A 84 0.19 -9.77 -7.86
C PRO A 84 0.09 -9.89 -9.38
N ALA A 85 0.73 -9.00 -10.13
CA ALA A 85 0.75 -9.00 -11.60
C ALA A 85 1.35 -10.28 -12.23
N HIS A 86 2.14 -11.06 -11.46
CA HIS A 86 2.68 -12.33 -11.93
C HIS A 86 1.76 -13.52 -11.62
N LEU A 87 0.72 -13.30 -10.80
CA LEU A 87 -0.17 -14.34 -10.30
C LEU A 87 -1.53 -14.29 -11.00
N VAL A 88 -2.03 -13.09 -11.26
CA VAL A 88 -3.36 -12.86 -11.83
C VAL A 88 -3.33 -11.68 -12.81
N GLU A 89 -4.31 -11.65 -13.71
CA GLU A 89 -4.51 -10.53 -14.63
C GLU A 89 -4.84 -9.22 -13.90
N GLU A 90 -4.27 -8.14 -14.39
CA GLU A 90 -4.55 -6.77 -13.98
C GLU A 90 -5.88 -6.27 -14.59
N LYS A 91 -6.69 -5.58 -13.78
CA LYS A 91 -7.96 -4.99 -14.22
C LYS A 91 -8.05 -3.53 -13.83
N GLU A 92 -8.33 -2.67 -14.80
CA GLU A 92 -8.74 -1.29 -14.53
C GLU A 92 -10.01 -1.30 -13.69
N SER A 93 -9.91 -0.77 -12.48
CA SER A 93 -10.94 -0.83 -11.45
C SER A 93 -11.19 0.57 -10.91
N TYR A 94 -12.46 0.89 -10.62
CA TYR A 94 -12.77 2.10 -9.87
C TYR A 94 -12.21 1.97 -8.45
N MET A 95 -11.15 2.71 -8.14
CA MET A 95 -10.42 2.61 -6.88
C MET A 95 -9.92 4.00 -6.46
N PRO A 96 -10.78 4.86 -5.91
CA PRO A 96 -10.41 6.22 -5.52
C PRO A 96 -9.52 6.25 -4.28
N LYS A 97 -9.40 5.12 -3.57
CA LYS A 97 -8.69 5.02 -2.30
C LYS A 97 -8.10 3.64 -2.11
N VAL A 98 -6.85 3.59 -1.67
CA VAL A 98 -6.21 2.38 -1.15
C VAL A 98 -5.60 2.63 0.22
N TYR A 99 -5.23 1.53 0.86
CA TYR A 99 -4.66 1.51 2.20
C TYR A 99 -3.34 0.77 2.20
N ASN A 100 -2.45 1.14 3.11
CA ASN A 100 -1.27 0.35 3.45
C ASN A 100 -1.01 0.48 4.95
N LEU A 101 -0.12 -0.34 5.50
CA LEU A 101 0.20 -0.32 6.92
C LEU A 101 1.65 0.07 7.15
N LEU A 102 1.90 0.63 8.32
CA LEU A 102 3.21 0.69 8.94
C LEU A 102 3.11 -0.08 10.25
N LEU A 103 3.95 -1.10 10.43
CA LEU A 103 4.02 -1.88 11.66
C LEU A 103 5.14 -1.34 12.57
N GLU A 104 5.13 -1.74 13.83
CA GLU A 104 6.25 -1.46 14.74
C GLU A 104 7.52 -2.26 14.39
N SER A 105 7.35 -3.46 13.82
CA SER A 105 8.45 -4.33 13.35
C SER A 105 7.92 -5.40 12.38
N GLY A 106 8.81 -6.20 11.80
CA GLY A 106 8.48 -7.37 10.95
C GLY A 106 7.97 -7.04 9.56
N HIS A 107 7.09 -6.03 9.44
CA HIS A 107 6.57 -5.45 8.21
C HIS A 107 6.00 -6.44 7.18
N ILE A 108 5.52 -7.59 7.63
CA ILE A 108 4.84 -8.59 6.80
C ILE A 108 3.49 -8.90 7.45
N ILE A 109 2.42 -8.86 6.67
CA ILE A 109 1.06 -9.18 7.11
C ILE A 109 0.45 -10.26 6.23
N ASP A 110 -0.53 -10.99 6.76
CA ASP A 110 -1.41 -11.84 5.95
C ASP A 110 -2.66 -11.06 5.54
N VAL A 111 -2.94 -11.04 4.23
CA VAL A 111 -4.17 -10.49 3.65
C VAL A 111 -4.80 -11.58 2.79
N GLY A 112 -5.99 -12.03 3.20
CA GLY A 112 -6.73 -13.09 2.49
C GLY A 112 -5.93 -14.38 2.28
N GLY A 113 -5.04 -14.76 3.20
CA GLY A 113 -4.23 -15.98 3.13
C GLY A 113 -2.95 -15.84 2.31
N THR A 114 -2.57 -14.63 1.91
CA THR A 114 -1.32 -14.33 1.20
C THR A 114 -0.52 -13.33 2.01
N GLU A 115 0.79 -13.56 2.11
CA GLU A 115 1.69 -12.65 2.81
C GLU A 115 2.07 -11.46 1.92
N PHE A 116 2.05 -10.26 2.49
CA PHE A 116 2.47 -9.04 1.81
C PHE A 116 3.42 -8.23 2.67
N ALA A 117 4.38 -7.57 2.01
CA ALA A 117 5.19 -6.56 2.66
C ALA A 117 4.35 -5.30 2.92
N THR A 118 4.56 -4.67 4.06
CA THR A 118 4.01 -3.35 4.41
C THR A 118 5.07 -2.26 4.16
N LEU A 119 4.75 -1.00 4.44
CA LEU A 119 5.70 0.09 4.24
C LEU A 119 6.90 0.01 5.19
N ALA A 120 8.02 0.54 4.73
CA ALA A 120 9.32 0.57 5.40
C ALA A 120 9.86 -0.82 5.80
N HIS A 121 9.60 -1.83 4.97
CA HIS A 121 9.91 -3.22 5.30
C HIS A 121 11.40 -3.55 5.50
N GLY A 122 12.33 -2.74 4.97
CA GLY A 122 13.77 -2.89 5.26
C GLY A 122 14.46 -4.08 4.59
N PHE A 123 13.72 -5.02 4.00
CA PHE A 123 14.28 -6.13 3.21
C PHE A 123 14.44 -5.76 1.73
N ASP A 124 15.38 -6.41 1.02
CA ASP A 124 15.57 -6.19 -0.41
C ASP A 124 14.47 -6.89 -1.24
N LEU A 125 13.44 -6.11 -1.59
CA LEU A 125 12.36 -6.50 -2.50
C LEU A 125 12.35 -5.62 -3.76
N ARG A 126 13.48 -4.96 -4.08
CA ARG A 126 13.59 -3.93 -5.13
C ARG A 126 12.50 -2.86 -5.02
N ASP A 127 12.40 -2.30 -3.82
CA ASP A 127 11.47 -1.22 -3.50
C ASP A 127 12.22 -0.01 -2.88
N PRO A 128 12.92 0.78 -3.72
CA PRO A 128 13.90 1.77 -3.26
C PRO A 128 13.29 2.95 -2.48
N TYR A 129 11.96 3.10 -2.55
CA TYR A 129 11.23 4.07 -1.75
C TYR A 129 10.43 3.39 -0.64
N PHE A 130 9.48 2.50 -0.96
CA PHE A 130 8.56 1.95 0.04
C PHE A 130 9.22 0.98 1.01
N GLY A 131 10.37 0.40 0.65
CA GLY A 131 11.16 -0.45 1.54
C GLY A 131 12.00 0.29 2.57
N THR A 132 12.03 1.63 2.55
CA THR A 132 13.01 2.43 3.29
C THR A 132 12.38 3.38 4.31
N GLN A 133 13.19 4.02 5.16
CA GLN A 133 12.73 5.08 6.06
C GLN A 133 12.28 6.36 5.33
N ARG A 134 12.51 6.48 4.01
CA ARG A 134 12.09 7.64 3.22
C ARG A 134 10.58 7.80 3.22
N VAL A 135 9.82 6.71 3.03
CA VAL A 135 8.36 6.77 3.08
C VAL A 135 7.86 7.23 4.46
N ILE A 136 8.51 6.85 5.55
CA ILE A 136 8.16 7.32 6.90
C ILE A 136 8.38 8.84 7.03
N LYS A 137 9.46 9.38 6.46
CA LYS A 137 9.71 10.83 6.47
C LYS A 137 8.61 11.61 5.76
N ASP A 138 8.02 11.05 4.70
CA ASP A 138 6.94 11.70 3.97
C ASP A 138 5.58 11.51 4.64
N LEU A 139 5.33 10.35 5.25
CA LEU A 139 4.14 10.09 6.08
C LEU A 139 4.05 11.05 7.27
N LYS A 140 5.17 11.38 7.91
CA LYS A 140 5.24 12.36 9.01
C LYS A 140 4.79 13.77 8.64
N LYS A 141 4.77 14.10 7.35
CA LYS A 141 4.35 15.41 6.85
C LYS A 141 2.86 15.48 6.54
N GLN A 142 2.19 14.32 6.52
CA GLN A 142 0.77 14.25 6.16
C GLN A 142 -0.12 14.51 7.38
N PRO A 143 -1.31 15.12 7.18
CA PRO A 143 -2.32 15.20 8.23
C PRO A 143 -2.71 13.80 8.70
N GLY A 144 -3.03 13.65 9.99
CA GLY A 144 -3.40 12.36 10.57
C GLY A 144 -2.22 11.53 11.10
N TRP A 145 -0.97 11.96 10.91
CA TRP A 145 0.20 11.20 11.35
C TRP A 145 0.20 10.97 12.87
N GLU A 146 -0.07 11.99 13.68
CA GLU A 146 -0.06 11.89 15.15
C GLU A 146 -1.16 10.93 15.65
N GLU A 147 -2.30 10.90 14.97
CA GLU A 147 -3.42 9.99 15.19
C GLU A 147 -3.15 8.56 14.68
N GLY A 148 -2.04 8.33 13.98
CA GLY A 148 -1.70 7.05 13.38
C GLY A 148 -2.48 6.73 12.10
N MET A 149 -3.02 7.73 11.41
CA MET A 149 -3.74 7.58 10.15
C MET A 149 -3.36 8.69 9.16
N PRO A 150 -2.10 8.74 8.70
CA PRO A 150 -1.67 9.73 7.72
C PRO A 150 -2.45 9.57 6.40
N VAL A 151 -2.93 10.69 5.86
CA VAL A 151 -3.76 10.72 4.65
C VAL A 151 -3.07 11.53 3.56
N PHE A 152 -2.92 10.93 2.38
CA PHE A 152 -2.73 11.66 1.13
C PHE A 152 -4.08 11.80 0.42
N GLN A 153 -4.45 13.00 -0.01
CA GLN A 153 -5.77 13.30 -0.60
C GLN A 153 -5.82 13.03 -2.12
N ASN A 154 -4.69 13.20 -2.81
CA ASN A 154 -4.54 13.05 -4.24
C ASN A 154 -3.09 12.69 -4.57
N VAL A 155 -2.66 11.53 -4.07
CA VAL A 155 -1.27 11.08 -4.18
C VAL A 155 -0.89 10.76 -5.62
N LYS A 156 0.36 11.07 -5.94
CA LYS A 156 1.03 10.55 -7.13
C LYS A 156 2.38 9.96 -6.74
N VAL A 157 2.73 8.83 -7.35
CA VAL A 157 4.09 8.32 -7.32
C VAL A 157 5.01 9.21 -8.14
N VAL A 158 6.18 9.52 -7.58
CA VAL A 158 7.32 10.08 -8.31
C VAL A 158 8.20 8.93 -8.74
N ARG A 159 8.68 8.95 -9.99
CA ARG A 159 9.58 7.93 -10.51
C ARG A 159 10.98 8.50 -10.71
N HIS A 160 11.98 7.70 -10.38
CA HIS A 160 13.37 8.03 -10.65
C HIS A 160 13.58 8.13 -12.17
N PRO A 161 14.21 9.22 -12.69
CA PRO A 161 14.24 9.51 -14.11
C PRO A 161 15.07 8.51 -14.94
N VAL A 162 16.01 7.80 -14.30
CA VAL A 162 16.88 6.84 -15.00
C VAL A 162 16.36 5.41 -14.88
N THR A 163 15.90 5.00 -13.69
CA THR A 163 15.52 3.60 -13.43
C THR A 163 14.04 3.35 -13.65
N GLY A 164 13.20 4.40 -13.66
CA GLY A 164 11.74 4.30 -13.75
C GLY A 164 11.08 3.74 -12.49
N GLU A 165 11.85 3.39 -11.46
CA GLU A 165 11.37 2.90 -10.18
C GLU A 165 10.66 4.01 -9.40
N ILE A 166 9.76 3.62 -8.50
CA ILE A 166 9.09 4.59 -7.63
C ILE A 166 10.08 5.10 -6.59
N ASP A 167 10.22 6.42 -6.53
CA ASP A 167 11.21 7.12 -5.71
C ASP A 167 10.59 8.11 -4.73
N GLY A 168 9.25 8.25 -4.74
CA GLY A 168 8.56 9.13 -3.81
C GLY A 168 7.06 9.09 -3.92
N TRP A 169 6.40 9.70 -2.94
CA TRP A 169 5.02 10.14 -3.02
C TRP A 169 4.95 11.66 -2.93
N ILE A 170 4.07 12.25 -3.72
CA ILE A 170 3.72 13.66 -3.63
C ILE A 170 2.21 13.81 -3.52
N GLU A 171 1.78 14.82 -2.78
CA GLU A 171 0.42 15.31 -2.80
C GLU A 171 0.26 16.20 -4.03
N SER A 172 -0.56 15.78 -5.00
CA SER A 172 -0.75 16.59 -6.20
C SER A 172 -1.84 17.62 -5.95
N VAL A 173 -1.41 18.86 -5.74
CA VAL A 173 -2.30 20.01 -5.63
C VAL A 173 -3.06 20.13 -6.96
N VAL A 174 -4.39 20.09 -6.91
CA VAL A 174 -5.18 20.57 -8.04
C VAL A 174 -4.89 22.07 -8.13
N VAL A 175 -4.08 22.47 -9.10
CA VAL A 175 -4.04 23.88 -9.50
C VAL A 175 -5.47 24.18 -9.94
N LYS A 176 -6.22 24.94 -9.13
CA LYS A 176 -7.43 25.58 -9.63
C LYS A 176 -6.96 26.59 -10.66
N GLU A 177 -6.81 26.14 -11.90
CA GLU A 177 -6.85 27.04 -13.04
C GLU A 177 -8.26 27.62 -13.04
N TRP A 178 -8.39 28.81 -12.48
CA TRP A 178 -9.59 29.62 -12.62
C TRP A 178 -9.69 29.99 -14.10
N LEU A 179 -10.66 29.39 -14.79
CA LEU A 179 -11.25 29.94 -16.02
C LEU A 179 -12.16 31.11 -15.65
#